data_AF-A0A535N3V2-F1
#
_entry.id   AF-A0A535N3V2-F1
#
_cell.length_a   1.000
_cell.length_b   1.000
_cell.length_c   1.000
_cell.angle_alpha   90.00
_cell.angle_beta   90.00
_cell.angle_gamma   90.00
#
_symmetry.space_group_name_H-M   'P 1'
#
loop_
_entity.id
_entity.type
_entity.pdbx_description
1 polymer ?
#
loop_
_entity_poly.entity_id
_entity_poly.type
_entity_poly.pdbx_seq_one_letter_code
_entity_poly.pdbx_strand_id
1 'polypeptide(L)'
;MSRIGKLPVKIPSGVTVTLTDHTVVVKSGKAELSRELNPQMKVTVTDGTVVVERPSESKLHRSLHGLTRTLVWNMIEGVSKGYEKQLELVGVGYRATR
;
A
#
# COMPACT_ATOMS: atom_id res chain seq x y z
N MET A 1 9.91 -16.01 7.29
CA MET A 1 10.21 -14.57 7.48
C MET A 1 9.86 -13.82 6.22
N SER A 2 8.95 -12.84 6.29
CA SER A 2 8.56 -12.03 5.12
C SER A 2 9.74 -11.18 4.67
N ARG A 3 10.27 -11.47 3.47
CA ARG A 3 11.34 -10.69 2.82
C ARG A 3 10.79 -9.47 2.08
N ILE A 4 9.47 -9.35 2.01
CA ILE A 4 8.73 -8.36 1.21
C ILE A 4 8.97 -6.93 1.71
N GLY A 5 9.15 -6.73 3.02
CA GLY A 5 9.42 -5.40 3.58
C GLY A 5 10.73 -4.77 3.08
N LYS A 6 11.76 -5.59 2.78
CA LYS A 6 13.06 -5.09 2.30
C LYS A 6 13.03 -4.61 0.85
N LEU A 7 11.95 -4.90 0.10
CA LEU A 7 11.84 -4.54 -1.29
C LEU A 7 11.35 -3.08 -1.40
N PRO A 8 12.11 -2.20 -2.07
CA PRO A 8 11.66 -0.84 -2.31
C PRO A 8 10.38 -0.84 -3.16
N VAL A 9 9.49 0.10 -2.86
CA VAL A 9 8.24 0.31 -3.62
C VAL A 9 8.49 1.41 -4.63
N LYS A 10 8.51 1.07 -5.92
CA LYS A 10 8.67 2.07 -7.00
C LYS A 10 7.38 2.87 -7.16
N ILE A 11 7.49 4.18 -7.24
CA ILE A 11 6.38 5.08 -7.52
C ILE A 11 6.27 5.25 -9.04
N PRO A 12 5.16 4.84 -9.68
CA PRO A 12 4.94 5.04 -11.10
C PRO A 12 4.75 6.52 -11.43
N SER A 13 5.05 6.90 -12.68
CA SER A 13 4.90 8.29 -13.15
C SER A 13 3.46 8.78 -13.01
N GLY A 14 3.28 9.97 -12.43
CA GLY A 14 1.96 10.57 -12.22
C GLY A 14 1.34 10.29 -10.84
N VAL A 15 2.01 9.50 -9.99
CA VAL A 15 1.62 9.29 -8.59
C VAL A 15 2.52 10.11 -7.67
N THR A 16 1.91 10.89 -6.79
CA THR A 16 2.61 11.65 -5.75
C THR A 16 2.35 11.01 -4.39
N VAL A 17 3.42 10.68 -3.68
CA VAL A 17 3.34 10.15 -2.31
C VAL A 17 3.88 11.21 -1.36
N THR A 18 3.05 11.63 -0.41
CA THR A 18 3.44 12.55 0.66
C THR A 18 3.33 11.85 2.00
N LEU A 19 4.36 12.01 2.83
CA LEU A 19 4.38 11.51 4.21
C LEU A 19 4.31 12.72 5.14
N THR A 20 3.24 12.79 5.94
CA THR A 20 3.07 13.80 7.00
C THR A 20 3.02 13.06 8.33
N ASP A 21 4.07 13.18 9.13
CA ASP A 21 4.29 12.43 10.38
C ASP A 21 4.21 10.92 10.16
N HIS A 22 3.04 10.34 10.46
CA HIS A 22 2.73 8.92 10.32
C HIS A 22 1.62 8.65 9.30
N THR A 23 1.07 9.69 8.68
CA THR A 23 0.03 9.59 7.67
C THR A 23 0.66 9.63 6.28
N VAL A 24 0.45 8.56 5.51
CA VAL A 24 0.79 8.52 4.09
C VAL A 24 -0.42 8.93 3.29
N VAL A 25 -0.23 9.89 2.40
CA VAL A 25 -1.21 10.32 1.41
C VAL A 25 -0.64 10.03 0.03
N VAL A 26 -1.40 9.31 -0.77
CA VAL A 26 -1.04 8.95 -2.14
C VAL A 26 -2.07 9.59 -3.08
N LYS A 27 -1.61 10.39 -4.03
CA LYS A 27 -2.45 11.10 -4.99
C LYS A 27 -2.09 10.71 -6.43
N SER A 28 -3.10 10.56 -7.27
CA SER A 28 -2.94 10.34 -8.72
C SER A 28 -4.13 10.97 -9.44
N GLY A 29 -3.89 12.03 -10.21
CA GLY A 29 -4.94 12.77 -10.91
C GLY A 29 -6.07 13.23 -9.98
N LYS A 30 -7.26 12.61 -10.10
CA LYS A 30 -8.46 12.93 -9.28
C LYS A 30 -8.67 11.97 -8.10
N ALA A 31 -7.82 10.98 -7.91
CA ALA A 31 -7.91 9.99 -6.83
C ALA A 31 -6.90 10.29 -5.72
N GLU A 32 -7.35 10.21 -4.47
CA GLU A 32 -6.54 10.40 -3.28
C GLU A 32 -6.85 9.30 -2.27
N LEU A 33 -5.80 8.70 -1.69
CA LEU A 33 -5.90 7.75 -0.59
C LEU A 33 -5.03 8.24 0.57
N SER A 34 -5.60 8.31 1.76
CA SER A 34 -4.88 8.63 2.99
C SER A 34 -4.95 7.45 3.95
N ARG A 35 -3.84 7.20 4.65
CA ARG A 35 -3.79 6.17 5.66
C ARG A 35 -2.74 6.48 6.73
N GLU A 36 -3.16 6.31 7.98
CA GLU A 36 -2.25 6.34 9.12
C GLU A 36 -1.47 5.02 9.22
N LEU A 37 -0.16 5.14 9.35
CA LEU A 37 0.78 4.04 9.53
C LEU A 37 1.22 3.96 11.00
N ASN A 38 1.73 2.80 11.39
CA ASN A 38 2.23 2.63 12.75
C ASN A 38 3.45 3.56 12.99
N PRO A 39 3.43 4.38 14.06
CA PRO A 39 4.46 5.38 14.32
C PRO A 39 5.85 4.79 14.57
N GLN A 40 5.93 3.52 14.96
CA GLN A 40 7.20 2.84 15.19
C GLN A 40 7.93 2.47 13.89
N MET A 41 7.25 2.54 12.74
CA MET A 41 7.85 2.22 11.45
C MET A 41 8.34 3.49 10.75
N LYS A 42 9.61 3.49 10.34
CA LYS A 42 10.18 4.62 9.61
C LYS A 42 9.92 4.43 8.12
N VAL A 43 9.28 5.40 7.48
CA VAL A 43 9.01 5.39 6.05
C VAL A 43 9.80 6.52 5.43
N THR A 44 10.50 6.25 4.34
CA THR A 44 11.33 7.25 3.65
C THR A 44 11.02 7.21 2.17
N VAL A 45 10.86 8.38 1.56
CA VAL A 45 10.63 8.53 0.13
C VAL A 45 11.93 9.06 -0.48
N THR A 46 12.63 8.22 -1.23
CA THR A 46 13.92 8.54 -1.89
C THR A 46 13.82 8.26 -3.38
N ASP A 47 14.14 9.25 -4.20
CA ASP A 47 14.32 9.14 -5.66
C ASP A 47 13.19 8.38 -6.39
N GLY A 48 11.93 8.69 -6.06
CA GLY A 48 10.77 8.03 -6.68
C GLY A 48 10.54 6.59 -6.18
N THR A 49 11.12 6.23 -5.04
CA THR A 49 10.87 4.96 -4.36
C THR A 49 10.50 5.19 -2.89
N VAL A 50 9.63 4.35 -2.35
CA VAL A 50 9.32 4.31 -0.93
C VAL A 50 10.06 3.14 -0.29
N VAL A 51 10.87 3.44 0.71
CA VAL A 51 11.59 2.47 1.53
C VAL A 51 10.99 2.50 2.93
N VAL A 52 10.78 1.32 3.49
CA VAL A 52 10.32 1.16 4.87
C VAL A 52 11.48 0.59 5.68
N GLU A 53 11.80 1.23 6.78
CA GLU A 53 12.84 0.83 7.72
C GLU A 53 12.20 0.46 9.06
N ARG A 54 12.66 -0.65 9.64
CA ARG A 54 12.21 -1.12 10.96
C ARG A 54 13.23 -0.74 12.04
N PRO A 55 12.79 -0.39 13.25
CA PRO A 55 13.69 -0.02 14.34
C PRO A 55 14.33 -1.22 15.05
N SER A 56 13.73 -2.42 14.99
CA SER A 56 14.35 -3.63 15.58
C SER A 56 13.94 -4.94 14.91
N GLU A 57 14.61 -6.04 15.29
CA GLU A 57 14.36 -7.40 14.80
C GLU A 57 13.30 -8.17 15.62
N SER A 58 12.54 -7.47 16.48
CA SER A 58 11.43 -8.09 17.21
C SER A 58 10.43 -8.74 16.25
N LYS A 59 9.72 -9.77 16.71
CA LYS A 59 8.71 -10.46 15.89
C LYS A 59 7.62 -9.49 15.41
N LEU A 60 7.22 -8.56 16.28
CA LEU A 60 6.22 -7.53 15.98
C LEU A 60 6.71 -6.57 14.88
N HIS A 61 7.91 -6.02 15.01
CA HIS A 61 8.45 -5.08 14.02
C HIS A 61 8.67 -5.75 12.66
N ARG A 62 9.06 -7.04 12.63
CA ARG A 62 9.17 -7.79 11.37
C ARG A 62 7.80 -7.98 10.68
N SER A 63 6.74 -8.25 11.43
CA SER A 63 5.38 -8.37 10.88
C SER A 63 4.85 -7.03 10.37
N LEU A 64 5.01 -5.98 11.18
CA LEU A 64 4.60 -4.62 10.82
C LEU A 64 5.34 -4.12 9.58
N HIS A 65 6.62 -4.44 9.43
CA HIS A 65 7.43 -3.99 8.31
C HIS A 65 6.85 -4.47 6.96
N GLY A 66 6.48 -5.75 6.88
CA GLY A 66 5.85 -6.30 5.68
C GLY A 66 4.45 -5.73 5.42
N LEU A 67 3.67 -5.51 6.48
CA LEU A 67 2.34 -4.89 6.40
C LEU A 67 2.44 -3.47 5.85
N THR A 68 3.24 -2.59 6.48
CA THR A 68 3.39 -1.18 6.09
C THR A 68 3.80 -1.05 4.63
N ARG A 69 4.79 -1.82 4.18
CA ARG A 69 5.20 -1.85 2.77
C ARG A 69 4.04 -2.24 1.85
N THR A 70 3.30 -3.30 2.20
CA THR A 70 2.18 -3.80 1.37
C THR A 70 1.04 -2.79 1.30
N LEU A 71 0.75 -2.10 2.39
CA LEU A 71 -0.25 -1.04 2.41
C LEU A 71 0.12 0.11 1.48
N VAL A 72 1.38 0.57 1.54
CA VAL A 72 1.86 1.63 0.64
C VAL A 72 1.83 1.18 -0.82
N TRP A 73 2.28 -0.04 -1.11
CA TRP A 73 2.19 -0.61 -2.45
C TRP A 73 0.75 -0.64 -2.97
N ASN A 74 -0.19 -1.15 -2.17
CA ASN A 74 -1.59 -1.25 -2.56
C ASN A 74 -2.26 0.12 -2.74
N MET A 75 -1.87 1.13 -1.97
CA MET A 75 -2.37 2.50 -2.18
C MET A 75 -1.90 3.05 -3.52
N ILE A 76 -0.62 2.87 -3.86
CA ILE A 76 -0.04 3.30 -5.15
C ILE A 76 -0.70 2.57 -6.32
N GLU A 77 -0.82 1.24 -6.22
CA GLU A 77 -1.48 0.43 -7.25
C GLU A 77 -2.97 0.79 -7.38
N GLY A 78 -3.66 1.01 -6.26
CA GLY A 78 -5.07 1.38 -6.22
C GLY A 78 -5.36 2.74 -6.88
N VAL A 79 -4.54 3.76 -6.65
CA VAL A 79 -4.74 5.06 -7.33
C VAL A 79 -4.28 5.07 -8.79
N SER A 80 -3.45 4.11 -9.20
CA SER A 80 -2.91 4.03 -10.55
C SER A 80 -3.75 3.13 -11.47
N LYS A 81 -4.05 1.90 -11.04
CA LYS A 81 -4.76 0.89 -11.84
C LYS A 81 -6.20 0.67 -11.37
N GLY A 82 -6.56 1.13 -10.18
CA GLY A 82 -7.82 0.75 -9.55
C GLY A 82 -7.76 -0.64 -8.92
N TYR A 83 -8.92 -1.15 -8.52
CA TYR A 83 -9.07 -2.47 -7.92
C TYR A 83 -10.35 -3.11 -8.42
N GLU A 84 -10.25 -4.36 -8.88
CA GLU A 84 -11.39 -5.14 -9.34
C GLU A 84 -11.35 -6.52 -8.68
N LYS A 85 -12.52 -7.04 -8.31
CA LYS A 85 -12.71 -8.46 -7.98
C LYS A 85 -13.81 -9.01 -8.85
N GLN A 86 -13.49 -10.07 -9.58
CA GLN A 86 -14.48 -10.85 -10.33
C GLN A 86 -15.16 -11.82 -9.37
N LEU A 87 -16.49 -11.77 -9.34
CA LEU A 87 -17.32 -12.64 -8.52
C LEU A 87 -18.16 -13.52 -9.46
N GLU A 88 -18.19 -14.81 -9.18
CA GLU A 88 -18.96 -15.79 -9.94
C GLU A 88 -20.20 -16.22 -9.14
N LEU A 89 -21.34 -16.29 -9.82
CA LEU A 89 -22.60 -16.76 -9.25
C LEU A 89 -22.83 -18.22 -9.67
N VAL A 90 -22.84 -19.14 -8.71
CA VAL A 90 -23.06 -20.58 -8.96
C VAL A 90 -24.43 -20.97 -8.45
N GLY A 91 -25.38 -21.24 -9.35
CA GLY A 91 -26.73 -21.69 -9.01
C GLY A 91 -27.72 -21.56 -10.17
N VAL A 92 -28.71 -22.45 -10.23
CA VAL A 92 -29.80 -22.36 -11.21
C VAL A 92 -30.70 -21.17 -10.88
N GLY A 93 -30.89 -20.27 -11.86
CA GLY A 93 -31.74 -19.09 -11.71
C GLY A 93 -31.09 -17.85 -11.08
N TYR A 94 -29.80 -17.91 -10.71
CA TYR A 94 -29.11 -16.76 -10.12
C TYR A 94 -28.71 -15.76 -11.21
N ARG A 95 -29.14 -14.52 -11.06
CA ARG A 95 -28.80 -13.40 -11.94
C ARG A 95 -28.56 -12.16 -11.07
N ALA A 96 -27.41 -11.51 -11.25
CA ALA A 96 -27.20 -10.15 -10.78
C ALA A 96 -27.62 -9.21 -11.90
N THR A 97 -28.68 -8.43 -11.68
CA THR A 97 -29.03 -7.30 -12.53
C THR A 97 -28.37 -6.03 -11.98
N ARG A 98 -28.20 -5.06 -12.87
CA ARG A 98 -27.52 -3.78 -12.62
C ARG A 98 -28.13 -2.99 -11.47
#